data_AF-A0A225UKX7-F1
#
_entry.id   AF-A0A225UKX7-F1
#
_cell.length_a   1.000
_cell.length_b   1.000
_cell.length_c   1.000
_cell.angle_alpha   90.00
_cell.angle_beta   90.00
_cell.angle_gamma   90.00
#
_symmetry.space_group_name_H-M   'P 1'
#
loop_
_entity.id
_entity.type
_entity.pdbx_description
1 polymer ?
#
loop_
_entity_poly.entity_id
_entity_poly.type
_entity_poly.pdbx_seq_one_letter_code
_entity_poly.pdbx_strand_id
1 'polypeptide(L)'
;MKFWLFRGTTPEEVSKKLKVTSKTDKADLNYRYFVRYYFYFRYYVKYPSKIPMNLPKKGVDNIMKARLYDWINKNRSPAQVFKELGFTGTFESARGKPYYEYFEQYFNKWRDLQIRLSKPPPKLQINL
;
A
#
# COMPACT_ATOMS: atom_id res chain seq x y z
N MET A 1 14.05 -2.97 -10.84
CA MET A 1 12.96 -2.44 -9.99
C MET A 1 13.14 -2.84 -8.53
N LYS A 2 13.23 -4.14 -8.19
CA LYS A 2 13.47 -4.59 -6.80
C LYS A 2 14.74 -4.00 -6.18
N PHE A 3 15.83 -3.86 -6.95
CA PHE A 3 17.09 -3.25 -6.49
C PHE A 3 16.93 -1.79 -6.03
N TRP A 4 16.22 -0.96 -6.79
CA TRP A 4 16.07 0.48 -6.51
C TRP A 4 15.16 0.68 -5.29
N LEU A 5 14.10 -0.15 -5.19
CA LEU A 5 13.23 -0.21 -4.03
C LEU A 5 13.95 -0.69 -2.77
N PHE A 6 14.84 -1.68 -2.90
CA PHE A 6 15.66 -2.19 -1.81
C PHE A 6 16.55 -1.09 -1.24
N ARG A 7 17.25 -0.35 -2.11
CA ARG A 7 18.13 0.76 -1.78
C ARG A 7 17.42 2.02 -1.26
N GLY A 8 16.10 2.11 -1.39
CA GLY A 8 15.35 3.31 -0.98
C GLY A 8 15.57 4.51 -1.90
N THR A 9 16.01 4.27 -3.14
CA THR A 9 16.20 5.31 -4.16
C THR A 9 14.88 6.02 -4.45
N THR A 10 14.87 7.35 -4.32
CA THR A 10 13.63 8.12 -4.45
C THR A 10 13.17 8.14 -5.91
N PRO A 11 11.87 8.32 -6.16
CA PRO A 11 11.37 8.38 -7.52
C PRO A 11 12.04 9.45 -8.40
N GLU A 12 12.43 10.60 -7.83
CA GLU A 12 13.12 11.67 -8.55
C GLU A 12 14.50 11.20 -9.03
N GLU A 13 15.25 10.50 -8.17
CA GLU A 13 16.53 9.88 -8.53
C GLU A 13 16.35 8.79 -9.59
N VAL A 14 15.27 8.01 -9.47
CA VAL A 14 14.92 6.98 -10.44
C VAL A 14 14.64 7.60 -11.82
N SER A 15 13.85 8.66 -11.86
CA SER A 15 13.49 9.39 -13.07
C SER A 15 14.74 9.92 -13.79
N LYS A 16 15.68 10.51 -13.05
CA LYS A 16 16.96 10.99 -13.58
C LYS A 16 17.82 9.85 -14.15
N LYS A 17 17.95 8.74 -13.41
CA LYS A 17 18.77 7.58 -13.84
C LYS A 17 18.18 6.87 -15.06
N LEU A 18 16.86 6.80 -15.17
CA LEU A 18 16.16 6.25 -16.33
C LEU A 18 16.13 7.20 -17.53
N LYS A 19 16.62 8.45 -17.36
CA LYS A 19 16.57 9.50 -18.38
C LYS A 19 15.17 9.65 -18.97
N VAL A 20 14.15 9.71 -18.11
CA VAL A 20 12.76 9.88 -18.55
C VAL A 20 12.63 11.28 -19.15
N THR A 21 12.56 11.37 -20.47
CA THR A 21 12.53 12.64 -21.21
C THR A 21 11.13 13.21 -21.35
N SER A 22 10.10 12.35 -21.34
CA SER A 22 8.69 12.76 -21.39
C SER A 22 7.92 12.24 -20.18
N LYS A 23 7.16 13.13 -19.53
CA LYS A 23 6.27 12.81 -18.41
C LYS A 23 4.83 12.52 -18.86
N THR A 24 4.58 12.48 -20.16
CA THR A 24 3.24 12.33 -20.74
C THR A 24 3.18 11.25 -21.81
N ASP A 25 4.31 10.88 -22.39
CA ASP A 25 4.39 9.85 -23.42
C ASP A 25 4.27 8.44 -22.82
N LYS A 26 3.07 7.87 -22.94
CA LYS A 26 2.76 6.51 -22.48
C LYS A 26 3.44 5.41 -23.30
N ALA A 27 4.01 5.71 -24.47
CA ALA A 27 4.72 4.73 -25.30
C ALA A 27 6.17 4.53 -24.82
N ASP A 28 6.80 5.56 -24.24
CA ASP A 28 8.14 5.48 -23.67
C ASP A 28 8.22 4.39 -22.58
N LEU A 29 9.10 3.42 -22.80
CA LEU A 29 9.34 2.30 -21.87
C LEU A 29 9.92 2.77 -20.54
N ASN A 30 10.81 3.78 -20.53
CA ASN A 30 11.38 4.37 -19.33
C ASN A 30 10.33 5.17 -18.57
N TYR A 31 9.45 5.90 -19.27
CA TYR A 31 8.30 6.54 -18.62
C TYR A 31 7.36 5.50 -18.01
N ARG A 32 6.97 4.45 -18.74
CA ARG A 32 6.13 3.37 -18.19
C ARG A 32 6.79 2.69 -16.98
N TYR A 33 8.10 2.49 -17.02
CA TYR A 33 8.87 1.91 -15.91
C TYR A 33 8.91 2.85 -14.69
N PHE A 34 9.18 4.12 -14.92
CA PHE A 34 9.16 5.17 -13.91
C PHE A 34 7.78 5.32 -13.29
N VAL A 35 6.73 5.40 -14.10
CA VAL A 35 5.34 5.41 -13.64
C VAL A 35 5.08 4.15 -12.81
N ARG A 36 5.51 2.95 -13.22
CA ARG A 36 5.36 1.75 -12.38
C ARG A 36 6.11 1.79 -11.05
N TYR A 37 7.24 2.48 -10.99
CA TYR A 37 8.01 2.64 -9.77
C TYR A 37 7.45 3.74 -8.85
N TYR A 38 7.08 4.88 -9.45
CA TYR A 38 6.62 6.13 -8.83
C TYR A 38 5.11 6.17 -8.65
N PHE A 39 4.38 6.15 -9.76
CA PHE A 39 2.93 6.22 -9.84
C PHE A 39 2.23 4.88 -9.59
N TYR A 40 2.89 3.71 -9.65
CA TYR A 40 2.32 2.41 -9.24
C TYR A 40 2.95 1.88 -7.93
N PHE A 41 3.26 2.80 -7.02
CA PHE A 41 3.04 2.59 -5.58
C PHE A 41 4.10 1.77 -4.84
N ARG A 42 5.06 1.11 -5.48
CA ARG A 42 6.01 0.25 -4.74
C ARG A 42 6.88 1.01 -3.75
N TYR A 43 7.36 2.19 -4.13
CA TYR A 43 8.18 3.01 -3.24
C TYR A 43 7.38 3.49 -2.03
N TYR A 44 6.20 4.09 -2.26
CA TYR A 44 5.37 4.63 -1.19
C TYR A 44 4.64 3.58 -0.36
N VAL A 45 4.39 2.38 -0.91
CA VAL A 45 3.96 1.21 -0.14
C VAL A 45 5.04 0.80 0.86
N LYS A 46 6.32 0.85 0.46
CA LYS A 46 7.45 0.53 1.34
C LYS A 46 7.80 1.68 2.30
N TYR A 47 7.67 2.93 1.87
CA TYR A 47 8.06 4.15 2.60
C TYR A 47 6.87 5.11 2.73
N PRO A 48 5.91 4.80 3.61
CA PRO A 48 4.66 5.55 3.68
C PRO A 48 4.80 6.95 4.28
N SER A 49 5.77 7.16 5.17
CA SER A 49 6.13 8.49 5.68
C SER A 49 6.71 9.42 4.61
N LYS A 50 6.96 8.90 3.40
CA LYS A 50 7.48 9.67 2.27
C LYS A 50 6.40 10.05 1.26
N ILE A 51 5.13 9.71 1.49
CA ILE A 51 4.02 10.09 0.60
C ILE A 51 3.94 11.62 0.54
N PRO A 52 4.10 12.25 -0.64
CA PRO A 52 3.91 13.68 -0.80
C PRO A 52 2.50 14.12 -0.38
N MET A 53 2.40 15.22 0.38
CA MET A 53 1.10 15.78 0.80
C MET A 53 0.27 16.32 -0.37
N ASN A 54 0.91 16.68 -1.49
CA ASN A 54 0.29 17.25 -2.68
C ASN A 54 -0.03 16.23 -3.78
N LEU A 55 -0.02 14.93 -3.46
CA LEU A 55 -0.46 13.91 -4.42
C LEU A 55 -1.96 14.08 -4.73
N PRO A 56 -2.37 13.96 -6.01
CA PRO A 56 -3.78 13.89 -6.35
C PRO A 56 -4.47 12.76 -5.58
N LYS A 57 -5.72 12.98 -5.15
CA LYS A 57 -6.52 12.00 -4.39
C LYS A 57 -6.43 10.58 -4.98
N LYS A 58 -6.65 10.43 -6.29
CA LYS A 58 -6.53 9.15 -7.00
C LYS A 58 -5.15 8.47 -6.82
N GLY A 59 -4.07 9.23 -6.72
CA GLY A 59 -2.73 8.72 -6.46
C GLY A 59 -2.61 8.17 -5.04
N VAL A 60 -3.09 8.93 -4.05
CA VAL A 60 -3.17 8.51 -2.65
C VAL A 60 -4.01 7.25 -2.50
N ASP A 61 -5.23 7.23 -3.06
CA ASP A 61 -6.16 6.11 -2.95
C ASP A 61 -5.52 4.80 -3.44
N ASN A 62 -4.80 4.86 -4.55
CA ASN A 62 -4.17 3.68 -5.11
C ASN A 62 -2.96 3.21 -4.28
N ILE A 63 -2.17 4.13 -3.69
CA ILE A 63 -1.10 3.77 -2.74
C ILE A 63 -1.71 3.02 -1.56
N MET A 64 -2.76 3.58 -0.98
CA MET A 64 -3.38 3.05 0.22
C MET A 64 -4.08 1.71 -0.03
N LYS A 65 -4.72 1.54 -1.19
CA LYS A 65 -5.24 0.23 -1.62
C LYS A 65 -4.14 -0.82 -1.74
N ALA A 66 -3.01 -0.48 -2.35
CA ALA A 66 -1.88 -1.41 -2.46
C ALA A 66 -1.29 -1.78 -1.08
N ARG A 67 -1.21 -0.82 -0.16
CA ARG A 67 -0.79 -1.07 1.24
C ARG A 67 -1.78 -1.97 1.97
N LEU A 68 -3.08 -1.74 1.80
CA LEU A 68 -4.11 -2.58 2.38
C LEU A 68 -3.96 -4.05 1.96
N TYR A 69 -3.71 -4.33 0.68
CA TYR A 69 -3.40 -5.69 0.22
C TYR A 69 -2.14 -6.25 0.86
N ASP A 70 -1.06 -5.47 0.95
CA ASP A 70 0.20 -5.90 1.56
C ASP A 70 0.04 -6.21 3.07
N TRP A 71 -0.67 -5.37 3.81
CA TRP A 71 -0.93 -5.58 5.24
C TRP A 71 -1.77 -6.83 5.49
N ILE A 72 -2.80 -7.09 4.67
CA ILE A 72 -3.62 -8.30 4.76
C ILE A 72 -2.79 -9.54 4.46
N ASN A 73 -2.01 -9.53 3.37
CA ASN A 73 -1.17 -10.67 2.99
C ASN A 73 -0.10 -11.01 4.04
N LYS A 74 0.40 -9.99 4.74
CA LYS A 74 1.38 -10.16 5.83
C LYS A 74 0.72 -10.42 7.19
N ASN A 75 -0.61 -10.51 7.24
CA ASN A 75 -1.40 -10.59 8.48
C ASN A 75 -0.92 -9.60 9.55
N ARG A 76 -0.62 -8.35 9.14
CA ARG A 76 -0.32 -7.27 10.09
C ARG A 76 -1.46 -7.16 11.09
N SER A 77 -1.20 -6.71 12.31
CA SER A 77 -2.28 -6.43 13.28
C SER A 77 -2.83 -5.01 13.10
N PRO A 78 -4.10 -4.76 13.50
CA PRO A 78 -4.67 -3.42 13.59
C PRO A 78 -3.77 -2.39 14.26
N ALA A 79 -3.20 -2.71 15.41
CA ALA A 79 -2.32 -1.80 16.13
C ALA A 79 -1.03 -1.45 15.33
N GLN A 80 -0.45 -2.43 14.62
CA GLN A 80 0.72 -2.19 13.78
C GLN A 80 0.41 -1.22 12.64
N VAL A 81 -0.71 -1.44 11.93
CA VAL A 81 -1.12 -0.57 10.83
C VAL A 81 -1.51 0.81 11.32
N PHE A 82 -2.20 0.91 12.45
CA PHE A 82 -2.58 2.18 13.07
C PHE A 82 -1.36 3.05 13.37
N LYS A 83 -0.32 2.46 13.98
CA LYS A 83 0.97 3.12 14.23
C LYS A 83 1.69 3.48 12.93
N GLU A 84 1.66 2.61 11.92
CA GLU A 84 2.31 2.84 10.61
C GLU A 84 1.66 3.98 9.83
N LEU A 85 0.39 4.29 10.11
CA LEU A 85 -0.32 5.46 9.60
C LEU A 85 -0.04 6.74 10.38
N GLY A 86 0.80 6.66 11.42
CA GLY A 86 1.13 7.81 12.26
C GLY A 86 0.04 8.16 13.27
N PHE A 87 -0.96 7.30 13.45
CA PHE A 87 -1.97 7.51 14.48
C PHE A 87 -1.44 7.13 15.86
N THR A 88 -1.94 7.82 16.87
CA THR A 88 -1.64 7.61 18.30
C THR A 88 -2.96 7.58 19.08
N GLY A 89 -2.93 7.07 20.31
CA GLY A 89 -4.14 6.94 21.13
C GLY A 89 -5.03 5.78 20.71
N THR A 90 -6.35 5.93 20.87
CA THR A 90 -7.34 4.91 20.51
C THR A 90 -7.74 5.01 19.04
N PHE A 91 -8.33 3.94 18.49
CA PHE A 91 -8.80 3.94 17.11
C PHE A 91 -9.87 5.01 16.89
N GLU A 92 -10.79 5.17 17.84
CA GLU A 92 -11.85 6.17 17.81
C GLU A 92 -11.28 7.60 17.76
N SER A 93 -10.18 7.87 18.46
CA SER A 93 -9.56 9.19 18.51
C SER A 93 -8.93 9.64 17.18
N ALA A 94 -8.74 8.73 16.23
CA ALA A 94 -8.23 9.03 14.90
C ALA A 94 -9.33 9.23 13.85
N ARG A 95 -10.61 9.07 14.21
CA ARG A 95 -11.74 9.34 13.30
C ARG A 95 -11.64 10.76 12.73
N GLY A 96 -11.84 10.87 11.41
CA GLY A 96 -11.73 12.15 10.69
C GLY A 96 -10.30 12.60 10.36
N LYS A 97 -9.25 11.92 10.85
CA LYS A 97 -7.86 12.23 10.45
C LYS A 97 -7.57 11.71 9.03
N PRO A 98 -6.61 12.32 8.30
CA PRO A 98 -6.15 11.82 7.02
C PRO A 98 -5.77 10.33 7.11
N TYR A 99 -6.15 9.58 6.08
CA TYR A 99 -5.94 8.14 5.95
C TYR A 99 -6.74 7.21 6.86
N TYR A 100 -7.55 7.74 7.80
CA TYR A 100 -8.30 6.90 8.74
C TYR A 100 -9.33 6.01 8.03
N GLU A 101 -9.94 6.50 6.96
CA GLU A 101 -10.85 5.70 6.11
C GLU A 101 -10.21 4.41 5.58
N TYR A 102 -8.90 4.41 5.32
CA TYR A 102 -8.17 3.23 4.86
C TYR A 102 -7.85 2.28 6.00
N PHE A 103 -7.61 2.82 7.20
CA PHE A 103 -7.48 2.01 8.40
C PHE A 103 -8.76 1.23 8.67
N GLU A 104 -9.93 1.88 8.58
CA GLU A 104 -11.22 1.19 8.76
C GLU A 104 -11.45 0.09 7.72
N GLN A 105 -11.17 0.39 6.43
CA GLN A 105 -11.26 -0.61 5.37
C GLN A 105 -10.36 -1.82 5.63
N TYR A 106 -9.12 -1.58 6.08
CA TYR A 106 -8.20 -2.64 6.43
C TYR A 106 -8.65 -3.41 7.68
N PHE A 107 -9.11 -2.74 8.73
CA PHE A 107 -9.57 -3.35 9.97
C PHE A 107 -10.71 -4.34 9.72
N ASN A 108 -11.69 -3.94 8.90
CA ASN A 108 -12.81 -4.81 8.51
C ASN A 108 -12.32 -6.06 7.76
N LYS A 109 -11.45 -5.89 6.77
CA LYS A 109 -10.87 -7.04 6.02
C LYS A 109 -10.01 -7.95 6.88
N TRP A 110 -9.27 -7.39 7.83
CA TRP A 110 -8.46 -8.15 8.77
C TRP A 110 -9.34 -8.97 9.71
N ARG A 111 -10.44 -8.38 10.22
CA ARG A 111 -11.45 -9.09 11.02
C ARG A 111 -12.05 -10.26 10.25
N ASP A 112 -12.44 -10.05 9.00
CA ASP A 112 -12.96 -11.12 8.13
C ASP A 112 -11.91 -12.22 7.87
N LEU A 113 -10.63 -11.85 7.77
CA LEU A 113 -9.54 -12.81 7.68
C LEU A 113 -9.43 -13.63 8.97
N GLN A 114 -9.45 -13.01 10.16
CA GLN A 114 -9.38 -13.75 11.43
C GLN A 114 -10.56 -14.71 11.60
N ILE A 115 -11.78 -14.29 11.24
CA ILE A 115 -12.97 -15.15 11.27
C ILE A 115 -12.81 -16.37 10.35
N ARG A 116 -12.21 -16.19 9.17
CA ARG A 116 -11.95 -17.30 8.24
C ARG A 116 -10.87 -18.24 8.79
N LEU A 117 -9.81 -17.68 9.36
CA LEU A 117 -8.71 -18.46 9.93
C LEU A 117 -9.10 -19.21 11.22
N SER A 118 -10.09 -18.72 11.96
CA SER A 118 -10.59 -19.36 13.18
C SER A 118 -11.58 -20.50 12.90
N LYS A 119 -12.07 -20.64 11.67
CA LYS A 119 -12.97 -21.74 11.28
C LYS A 119 -12.14 -22.97 10.91
N PRO A 120 -12.53 -24.18 11.36
CA PRO A 120 -11.88 -25.39 10.89
C PRO A 120 -12.06 -25.52 9.37
N PRO A 121 -11.08 -26.08 8.64
CA PRO A 121 -11.23 -26.32 7.21
C PRO A 121 -12.50 -27.16 6.97
N PRO A 122 -13.26 -26.88 5.90
CA PRO A 122 -14.47 -27.63 5.60
C PRO A 122 -14.11 -29.12 5.54
N LYS A 123 -14.80 -29.94 6.34
CA LYS A 123 -14.63 -31.39 6.32
C LYS A 123 -14.94 -31.85 4.90
N LEU A 124 -13.94 -32.41 4.21
CA LEU A 124 -14.16 -33.10 2.95
C LEU A 124 -15.12 -34.25 3.25
N GLN A 125 -16.36 -34.15 2.75
CA GLN A 125 -17.25 -35.31 2.70
C GLN A 125 -16.66 -36.22 1.63
N ILE A 126 -15.83 -37.16 2.05
CA ILE A 126 -15.43 -38.28 1.21
C ILE A 126 -16.62 -39.24 1.25
N ASN A 127 -17.47 -39.17 0.23
CA ASN A 127 -18.45 -40.22 -0.01
C ASN A 127 -17.66 -41.42 -0.55
N LEU A 128 -17.51 -42.45 0.30
CA LEU A 128 -17.02 -43.77 -0.06
C LEU A 128 -18.14 -44.59 -0.70
#